data_AF-A4JFW5-F1
#
_entry.id   AF-A4JFW5-F1
#
_cell.length_a   1.000
_cell.length_b   1.000
_cell.length_c   1.000
_cell.angle_alpha   90.00
_cell.angle_beta   90.00
_cell.angle_gamma   90.00
#
_symmetry.space_group_name_H-M   'P 1'
#
loop_
_entity.id
_entity.type
_entity.pdbx_description
1 polymer ?
#
loop_
_entity_poly.entity_id
_entity_poly.type
_entity_poly.pdbx_seq_one_letter_code
_entity_poly.pdbx_strand_id
1 'polypeptide(L)'
;MGSNEQSAEEPGQANDRVVEQLIELENAWRIFDGLAPDTAIPGELAAVFLGVSDRTLKRLRGRGDGPPYVQYPESGSVRRNQRVLYILSDLRKWREHKRVTSTIEAATARGLTFTTRDSVFHDEHPFWAQRILDGEPVMGAPEGATLLILGHALCVPEDSSRELLAAALDVEPKVALVHLTLAEALDQAWDRSVDRLPFHRAYLAALLHESLLAVSRQEAIEFAEIPADRAGGGRDSDGSGSGSGSDGGRSSGPSPRRRRPGGGL
;
A
#
# COMPACT_ATOMS: atom_id res chain seq x y z
N MET A 1 30.24 -31.59 -33.69
CA MET A 1 30.11 -32.23 -32.38
C MET A 1 31.02 -31.49 -31.42
N GLY A 2 30.50 -30.46 -30.75
CA GLY A 2 31.21 -29.73 -29.70
C GLY A 2 30.43 -29.92 -28.42
N SER A 3 30.90 -30.81 -27.57
CA SER A 3 30.32 -31.07 -26.25
C SER A 3 30.56 -29.86 -25.37
N ASN A 4 29.48 -29.19 -24.97
CA ASN A 4 29.52 -28.15 -23.95
C ASN A 4 29.21 -28.83 -22.61
N GLU A 5 30.22 -29.41 -21.97
CA GLU A 5 30.13 -29.88 -20.58
C GLU A 5 30.08 -28.65 -19.68
N GLN A 6 28.88 -28.21 -19.33
CA GLN A 6 28.66 -27.34 -18.19
C GLN A 6 28.97 -28.16 -16.94
N SER A 7 30.13 -27.88 -16.34
CA SER A 7 30.52 -28.35 -15.02
C SER A 7 29.43 -27.99 -14.01
N ALA A 8 28.74 -29.01 -13.49
CA ALA A 8 27.83 -28.87 -12.37
C ALA A 8 28.66 -28.48 -11.13
N GLU A 9 28.45 -27.27 -10.62
CA GLU A 9 29.04 -26.84 -9.34
C GLU A 9 28.58 -27.80 -8.23
N GLU A 10 29.53 -28.39 -7.52
CA GLU A 10 29.24 -29.34 -6.45
C GLU A 10 28.51 -28.64 -5.28
N PRO A 11 27.46 -29.26 -4.70
CA PRO A 11 26.61 -28.64 -3.68
C PRO A 11 27.34 -28.19 -2.41
N GLY A 12 28.57 -28.70 -2.15
CA GLY A 12 29.43 -28.24 -1.05
C GLY A 12 30.00 -26.84 -1.26
N GLN A 13 30.44 -26.50 -2.48
CA GLN A 13 31.03 -25.18 -2.79
C GLN A 13 29.99 -24.05 -2.74
N ALA A 14 28.74 -24.35 -3.12
CA ALA A 14 27.64 -23.39 -3.00
C ALA A 14 27.35 -23.04 -1.53
N ASN A 15 27.42 -24.01 -0.63
CA ASN A 15 27.18 -23.79 0.80
C ASN A 15 28.33 -23.00 1.46
N ASP A 16 29.58 -23.30 1.14
CA ASP A 16 30.74 -22.57 1.68
C ASP A 16 30.71 -21.09 1.26
N ARG A 17 30.36 -20.82 0.00
CA ARG A 17 30.18 -19.45 -0.50
C ARG A 17 29.05 -18.70 0.22
N VAL A 18 27.96 -19.38 0.55
CA VAL A 18 26.86 -18.79 1.33
C VAL A 18 27.30 -18.46 2.76
N VAL A 19 28.10 -19.34 3.38
CA VAL A 19 28.65 -19.10 4.72
C VAL A 19 29.61 -17.91 4.72
N GLU A 20 30.49 -17.79 3.74
CA GLU A 20 31.37 -16.62 3.58
C GLU A 20 30.57 -15.32 3.42
N GLN A 21 29.54 -15.33 2.58
CA GLN A 21 28.65 -14.18 2.39
C GLN A 21 27.92 -13.78 3.69
N LEU A 22 27.51 -14.75 4.51
CA LEU A 22 26.90 -14.49 5.81
C LEU A 22 27.88 -13.82 6.78
N ILE A 23 29.14 -14.28 6.82
CA ILE A 23 30.19 -13.70 7.66
C ILE A 23 30.52 -12.26 7.23
N GLU A 24 30.65 -12.02 5.92
CA GLU A 24 30.86 -10.67 5.38
C GLU A 24 29.71 -9.74 5.74
N LEU A 25 28.47 -10.23 5.61
CA LEU A 25 27.27 -9.49 5.95
C LEU A 25 27.23 -9.15 7.44
N GLU A 26 27.47 -10.11 8.33
CA GLU A 26 27.51 -9.90 9.79
C GLU A 26 28.55 -8.85 10.18
N ASN A 27 29.75 -8.92 9.60
CA ASN A 27 30.80 -7.95 9.83
C ASN A 27 30.38 -6.53 9.40
N ALA A 28 29.70 -6.41 8.26
CA ALA A 28 29.14 -5.13 7.80
C ALA A 28 28.06 -4.62 8.77
N TRP A 29 27.15 -5.47 9.24
CA TRP A 29 26.11 -5.10 10.22
C TRP A 29 26.70 -4.58 11.53
N ARG A 30 27.75 -5.23 12.03
CA ARG A 30 28.43 -4.81 13.26
C ARG A 30 29.02 -3.40 13.15
N ILE A 31 29.49 -3.01 11.97
CA ILE A 31 29.97 -1.64 11.71
C ILE A 31 28.80 -0.65 11.81
N PHE A 32 27.65 -0.96 11.20
CA PHE A 32 26.49 -0.08 11.24
C PHE A 32 25.82 0.02 12.62
N ASP A 33 25.88 -1.03 13.44
CA ASP A 33 25.35 -0.99 14.81
C ASP A 33 26.23 -0.19 15.78
N GLY A 34 27.53 -0.06 15.47
CA GLY A 34 28.43 0.82 16.21
C GLY A 34 28.24 2.32 15.93
N LEU A 35 27.46 2.70 14.91
CA LEU A 35 27.23 4.09 14.52
C LEU A 35 26.04 4.70 15.27
N ALA A 36 26.14 5.98 15.61
CA ALA A 36 25.05 6.72 16.23
C ALA A 36 23.83 6.78 15.27
N PRO A 37 22.58 6.78 15.79
CA PRO A 37 21.38 6.80 14.95
C PRO A 37 21.30 7.98 13.97
N ASP A 38 21.82 9.14 14.37
CA ASP A 38 21.76 10.37 13.56
C ASP A 38 22.96 10.53 12.62
N THR A 39 23.77 9.48 12.46
CA THR A 39 24.92 9.48 11.56
C THR A 39 24.44 9.64 10.11
N ALA A 40 24.94 10.68 9.45
CA ALA A 40 24.74 10.90 8.03
C ALA A 40 25.76 10.06 7.23
N ILE A 41 25.26 9.14 6.41
CA ILE A 41 26.09 8.27 5.57
C ILE A 41 25.90 8.58 4.07
N PRO A 42 26.96 8.44 3.24
CA PRO A 42 26.86 8.58 1.79
C PRO A 42 25.98 7.52 1.15
N GLY A 43 25.49 7.80 -0.07
CA GLY A 43 24.63 6.88 -0.82
C GLY A 43 25.21 5.48 -1.04
N GLU A 44 26.53 5.37 -1.21
CA GLU A 44 27.22 4.08 -1.35
C GLU A 44 27.06 3.20 -0.09
N LEU A 45 27.26 3.78 1.10
CA LEU A 45 27.08 3.08 2.37
C LEU A 45 25.61 2.82 2.68
N ALA A 46 24.72 3.73 2.30
CA ALA A 46 23.28 3.51 2.43
C ALA A 46 22.80 2.35 1.54
N ALA A 47 23.35 2.20 0.33
CA ALA A 47 23.06 1.10 -0.56
C ALA A 47 23.51 -0.25 0.04
N VAL A 48 24.71 -0.29 0.64
CA VAL A 48 25.20 -1.46 1.39
C VAL A 48 24.28 -1.78 2.57
N PHE A 49 23.93 -0.78 3.38
CA PHE A 49 23.05 -0.96 4.54
C PHE A 49 21.67 -1.56 4.16
N LEU A 50 21.11 -1.13 3.01
CA LEU A 50 19.83 -1.62 2.51
C LEU A 50 19.94 -2.93 1.72
N GLY A 51 21.15 -3.42 1.43
CA GLY A 51 21.36 -4.61 0.60
C GLY A 51 20.94 -4.43 -0.86
N VAL A 52 21.07 -3.22 -1.40
CA VAL A 52 20.69 -2.90 -2.80
C VAL A 52 21.87 -2.29 -3.56
N SER A 53 21.83 -2.29 -4.89
CA SER A 53 22.82 -1.55 -5.68
C SER A 53 22.62 -0.04 -5.55
N ASP A 54 23.70 0.74 -5.68
CA ASP A 54 23.63 2.22 -5.72
C ASP A 54 22.71 2.71 -6.87
N ARG A 55 22.71 2.00 -8.00
CA ARG A 55 21.78 2.27 -9.12
C ARG A 55 20.32 2.12 -8.68
N THR A 56 20.00 1.06 -7.93
CA THR A 56 18.65 0.81 -7.40
C THR A 56 18.26 1.92 -6.43
N LEU A 57 19.14 2.31 -5.51
CA LEU A 57 18.87 3.36 -4.55
C LEU A 57 18.62 4.72 -5.23
N LYS A 58 19.43 5.09 -6.23
CA LYS A 58 19.20 6.28 -7.06
C LYS A 58 17.86 6.26 -7.78
N ARG A 59 17.46 5.10 -8.31
CA ARG A 59 16.15 4.90 -8.96
C ARG A 59 14.99 5.06 -7.98
N LEU A 60 15.08 4.45 -6.79
CA LEU A 60 14.06 4.57 -5.74
C LEU A 60 13.87 6.04 -5.34
N ARG A 61 14.98 6.75 -5.11
CA ARG A 61 14.95 8.20 -4.83
C ARG A 61 14.27 8.99 -5.96
N GLY A 62 14.62 8.71 -7.21
CA GLY A 62 14.04 9.41 -8.38
C GLY A 62 12.53 9.19 -8.56
N ARG A 63 12.00 8.07 -8.04
CA ARG A 63 10.57 7.75 -8.05
C ARG A 63 9.82 8.24 -6.80
N GLY A 64 10.52 8.82 -5.82
CA GLY A 64 9.91 9.19 -4.54
C GLY A 64 9.63 8.00 -3.61
N ASP A 65 10.16 6.82 -3.92
CA ASP A 65 9.85 5.55 -3.24
C ASP A 65 11.01 5.07 -2.33
N GLY A 66 12.09 5.85 -2.30
CA GLY A 66 13.29 5.60 -1.51
C GLY A 66 13.24 6.20 -0.11
N PRO A 67 14.24 5.90 0.73
CA PRO A 67 14.35 6.49 2.06
C PRO A 67 14.57 8.00 2.00
N PRO A 68 14.16 8.74 3.06
CA PRO A 68 14.47 10.16 3.19
C PRO A 68 15.96 10.44 3.06
N TYR A 69 16.30 11.56 2.45
CA TYR A 69 17.68 11.96 2.24
C TYR A 69 17.87 13.44 2.52
N VAL A 70 19.09 13.80 2.90
CA VAL A 70 19.54 15.16 3.11
C VAL A 70 20.40 15.58 1.92
N GLN A 71 20.13 16.78 1.44
CA GLN A 71 20.96 17.47 0.46
C GLN A 71 21.27 18.84 1.04
N TYR A 72 22.54 19.23 1.04
CA TYR A 72 22.95 20.56 1.47
C TYR A 72 23.10 21.43 0.21
N PRO A 73 22.09 22.24 -0.14
CA PRO A 73 22.22 23.16 -1.25
C PRO A 73 23.24 24.25 -0.90
N GLU A 74 24.32 24.34 -1.68
CA GLU A 74 25.18 25.52 -1.65
C GLU A 74 24.37 26.72 -2.15
N SER A 75 24.35 27.80 -1.38
CA SER A 75 23.64 29.03 -1.72
C SER A 75 24.11 29.56 -3.07
N GLY A 76 23.18 29.64 -4.04
CA GLY A 76 23.44 30.13 -5.40
C GLY A 76 23.87 29.07 -6.42
N SER A 77 23.95 27.78 -6.05
CA SER A 77 24.35 26.69 -6.94
C SER A 77 23.16 26.01 -7.62
N VAL A 78 23.07 26.10 -8.95
CA VAL A 78 22.11 25.36 -9.81
C VAL A 78 22.65 23.95 -10.16
N ARG A 79 23.75 23.50 -9.53
CA ARG A 79 24.40 22.25 -9.90
C ARG A 79 23.56 21.05 -9.48
N ARG A 80 23.13 20.26 -10.47
CA ARG A 80 22.28 19.06 -10.32
C ARG A 80 22.94 17.89 -9.57
N ASN A 81 24.27 17.89 -9.42
CA ASN A 81 25.07 16.79 -8.86
C ASN A 81 25.51 17.01 -7.41
N GLN A 82 24.65 17.60 -6.57
CA GLN A 82 24.96 17.75 -5.15
C GLN A 82 24.99 16.39 -4.44
N ARG A 83 25.93 16.25 -3.50
CA ARG A 83 26.11 15.02 -2.72
C ARG A 83 24.85 14.74 -1.90
N VAL A 84 24.38 13.50 -1.96
CA VAL A 84 23.21 13.03 -1.21
C VAL A 84 23.67 12.21 -0.03
N LEU A 85 23.12 12.52 1.15
CA LEU A 85 23.38 11.82 2.40
C LEU A 85 22.08 11.23 2.94
N TYR A 86 22.20 10.14 3.70
CA TYR A 86 21.08 9.48 4.34
C TYR A 86 21.34 9.41 5.85
N ILE A 87 20.31 9.62 6.66
CA ILE A 87 20.40 9.47 8.11
C ILE A 87 20.13 8.00 8.46
N LEU A 88 21.00 7.40 9.27
CA LEU A 88 20.91 5.97 9.61
C LEU A 88 19.59 5.61 10.29
N SER A 89 19.05 6.47 11.16
CA SER A 89 17.77 6.28 11.82
C SER A 89 16.59 6.23 10.83
N ASP A 90 16.63 7.06 9.79
CA ASP A 90 15.61 7.06 8.74
C ASP A 90 15.73 5.85 7.81
N LEU A 91 16.95 5.39 7.54
CA LEU A 91 17.16 4.13 6.82
C LEU A 91 16.60 2.93 7.59
N ARG A 92 16.79 2.89 8.92
CA ARG A 92 16.21 1.86 9.79
C ARG A 92 14.68 1.90 9.74
N LYS A 93 14.07 3.08 9.90
CA LYS A 93 12.60 3.27 9.81
C LYS A 93 12.06 2.85 8.45
N TRP A 94 12.73 3.26 7.37
CA TRP A 94 12.30 2.90 6.01
C TRP A 94 12.35 1.39 5.78
N ARG A 95 13.40 0.71 6.28
CA ARG A 95 13.50 -0.76 6.20
C ARG A 95 12.40 -1.46 6.99
N GLU A 96 12.09 -0.97 8.20
CA GLU A 96 10.97 -1.51 8.99
C GLU A 96 9.63 -1.30 8.28
N HIS A 97 9.41 -0.11 7.71
CA HIS A 97 8.19 0.20 6.98
C HIS A 97 8.02 -0.62 5.69
N LYS A 98 9.12 -0.97 5.01
CA LYS A 98 9.09 -1.82 3.80
C LYS A 98 9.12 -3.33 4.14
N ARG A 99 9.10 -3.71 5.41
CA ARG A 99 9.03 -5.10 5.83
C ARG A 99 7.64 -5.63 5.51
N VAL A 100 7.61 -6.77 4.83
CA VAL A 100 6.38 -7.50 4.52
C VAL A 100 6.45 -8.87 5.18
N THR A 101 5.33 -9.34 5.71
CA THR A 101 5.23 -10.57 6.50
C THR A 101 4.71 -11.75 5.67
N SER A 102 4.13 -11.49 4.50
CA SER A 102 3.62 -12.51 3.60
C SER A 102 3.85 -12.17 2.13
N THR A 103 3.86 -13.20 1.28
CA THR A 103 3.97 -13.04 -0.17
C THR A 103 2.82 -12.21 -0.75
N ILE A 104 1.63 -12.29 -0.15
CA ILE A 104 0.45 -11.52 -0.56
C ILE A 104 0.65 -10.03 -0.23
N GLU A 105 1.10 -9.71 0.97
CA GLU A 105 1.43 -8.33 1.37
C GLU A 105 2.52 -7.74 0.46
N ALA A 106 3.50 -8.56 0.09
CA ALA A 106 4.55 -8.20 -0.85
C ALA A 106 4.01 -7.93 -2.28
N ALA A 107 2.98 -8.65 -2.71
CA ALA A 107 2.31 -8.43 -4.00
C ALA A 107 1.44 -7.17 -3.95
N THR A 108 0.72 -6.94 -2.84
CA THR A 108 -0.07 -5.72 -2.59
C THR A 108 0.81 -4.47 -2.57
N ALA A 109 1.94 -4.48 -1.87
CA ALA A 109 2.90 -3.38 -1.87
C ALA A 109 3.49 -3.07 -3.27
N ARG A 110 3.39 -4.01 -4.22
CA ARG A 110 3.82 -3.86 -5.62
C ARG A 110 2.67 -3.49 -6.57
N GLY A 111 1.45 -3.35 -6.07
CA GLY A 111 0.26 -3.13 -6.91
C GLY A 111 -0.09 -4.32 -7.80
N LEU A 112 0.36 -5.53 -7.43
CA LEU A 112 0.11 -6.78 -8.17
C LEU A 112 -1.14 -7.52 -7.69
N THR A 113 -1.86 -6.94 -6.72
CA THR A 113 -3.16 -7.42 -6.23
C THR A 113 -4.24 -6.38 -6.55
N PHE A 114 -5.50 -6.77 -6.43
CA PHE A 114 -6.67 -5.90 -6.57
C PHE A 114 -6.59 -4.75 -5.54
N THR A 115 -5.96 -3.65 -5.91
CA THR A 115 -5.48 -2.61 -4.98
C THR A 115 -6.21 -1.28 -5.14
N THR A 116 -7.00 -1.13 -6.20
CA THR A 116 -7.92 0.00 -6.35
C THR A 116 -9.34 -0.46 -6.14
N ARG A 117 -10.17 0.41 -5.56
CA ARG A 117 -11.63 0.20 -5.46
C ARG A 117 -12.19 -0.25 -6.81
N ASP A 118 -11.80 0.44 -7.87
CA ASP A 118 -12.23 0.13 -9.23
C ASP A 118 -11.80 -1.28 -9.65
N SER A 119 -10.57 -1.72 -9.32
CA SER A 119 -10.11 -3.08 -9.64
C SER A 119 -10.88 -4.21 -8.95
N VAL A 120 -11.50 -3.93 -7.80
CA VAL A 120 -12.30 -4.93 -7.06
C VAL A 120 -13.78 -4.88 -7.46
N PHE A 121 -14.33 -3.69 -7.70
CA PHE A 121 -15.77 -3.49 -7.87
C PHE A 121 -16.22 -3.24 -9.30
N HIS A 122 -15.32 -2.79 -10.19
CA HIS A 122 -15.70 -2.23 -11.49
C HIS A 122 -14.90 -2.83 -12.65
N ASP A 123 -13.65 -3.23 -12.44
CA ASP A 123 -12.85 -3.86 -13.49
C ASP A 123 -13.35 -5.28 -13.74
N GLU A 124 -13.47 -5.62 -15.02
CA GLU A 124 -13.73 -6.98 -15.45
C GLU A 124 -12.43 -7.80 -15.44
N HIS A 125 -12.53 -9.03 -14.96
CA HIS A 125 -11.44 -9.98 -14.87
C HIS A 125 -11.72 -11.22 -15.72
N PRO A 126 -10.69 -11.85 -16.29
CA PRO A 126 -10.86 -13.02 -17.14
C PRO A 126 -11.06 -14.30 -16.30
N PHE A 127 -12.15 -15.02 -16.56
CA PHE A 127 -12.46 -16.31 -15.97
C PHE A 127 -12.68 -17.37 -17.05
N TRP A 128 -12.15 -18.57 -16.82
CA TRP A 128 -12.55 -19.75 -17.56
C TRP A 128 -13.90 -20.22 -17.05
N ALA A 129 -14.85 -20.40 -17.95
CA ALA A 129 -16.20 -20.80 -17.57
C ALA A 129 -16.85 -21.71 -18.61
N GLN A 130 -17.69 -22.62 -18.15
CA GLN A 130 -18.57 -23.40 -19.00
C GLN A 130 -19.85 -22.60 -19.24
N ARG A 131 -20.14 -22.27 -20.52
CA ARG A 131 -21.39 -21.58 -20.88
C ARG A 131 -22.55 -22.57 -20.86
N ILE A 132 -23.66 -22.16 -20.28
CA ILE A 132 -24.92 -22.88 -20.41
C ILE A 132 -25.51 -22.53 -21.77
N LEU A 133 -25.25 -23.38 -22.75
CA LEU A 133 -25.93 -23.32 -24.04
C LEU A 133 -27.24 -24.09 -23.90
N ASP A 134 -28.34 -23.44 -24.25
CA ASP A 134 -29.63 -24.06 -24.56
C ASP A 134 -30.31 -24.84 -23.42
N GLY A 135 -30.32 -24.30 -22.20
CA GLY A 135 -31.11 -24.87 -21.10
C GLY A 135 -30.64 -26.24 -20.59
N GLU A 136 -29.56 -26.77 -21.14
CA GLU A 136 -28.93 -28.00 -20.69
C GLU A 136 -28.10 -27.72 -19.42
N PRO A 137 -28.39 -28.41 -18.29
CA PRO A 137 -27.66 -28.19 -17.05
C PRO A 137 -26.19 -28.58 -17.22
N VAL A 138 -25.28 -27.71 -16.74
CA VAL A 138 -23.87 -28.06 -16.64
C VAL A 138 -23.71 -29.16 -15.61
N MET A 139 -23.02 -30.25 -15.98
CA MET A 139 -22.66 -31.30 -15.02
C MET A 139 -21.91 -30.67 -13.84
N GLY A 140 -22.52 -30.72 -12.65
CA GLY A 140 -21.95 -30.18 -11.42
C GLY A 140 -22.40 -28.77 -11.03
N ALA A 141 -23.21 -28.08 -11.85
CA ALA A 141 -23.78 -26.78 -11.50
C ALA A 141 -25.16 -26.93 -10.80
N PRO A 142 -25.49 -26.07 -9.83
CA PRO A 142 -26.82 -26.05 -9.20
C PRO A 142 -27.91 -25.60 -10.18
N GLU A 143 -29.15 -26.04 -9.92
CA GLU A 143 -30.32 -25.71 -10.72
C GLU A 143 -30.53 -24.19 -10.80
N GLY A 144 -30.63 -23.65 -12.03
CA GLY A 144 -30.80 -22.21 -12.28
C GLY A 144 -29.51 -21.39 -12.44
N ALA A 145 -28.32 -22.00 -12.26
CA ALA A 145 -27.07 -21.35 -12.68
C ALA A 145 -27.12 -21.09 -14.21
N THR A 146 -26.43 -20.05 -14.69
CA THR A 146 -26.26 -19.75 -16.14
C THR A 146 -24.80 -19.86 -16.60
N LEU A 147 -23.90 -20.05 -15.65
CA LEU A 147 -22.46 -20.14 -15.84
C LEU A 147 -21.84 -21.01 -14.73
N LEU A 148 -20.90 -21.89 -15.08
CA LEU A 148 -20.02 -22.54 -14.11
C LEU A 148 -18.58 -22.03 -14.29
N ILE A 149 -18.05 -21.35 -13.28
CA ILE A 149 -16.67 -20.86 -13.26
C ILE A 149 -15.73 -22.01 -12.93
N LEU A 150 -14.77 -22.25 -13.81
CA LEU A 150 -13.72 -23.26 -13.69
C LEU A 150 -12.46 -22.69 -13.00
N GLY A 151 -12.27 -21.38 -13.07
CA GLY A 151 -11.19 -20.68 -12.38
C GLY A 151 -10.86 -19.34 -13.02
N HIS A 152 -10.09 -18.53 -12.30
CA HIS A 152 -9.57 -17.26 -12.82
C HIS A 152 -8.40 -17.52 -13.77
N ALA A 153 -8.40 -16.89 -14.95
CA ALA A 153 -7.48 -17.23 -16.05
C ALA A 153 -6.00 -17.05 -15.68
N LEU A 154 -5.70 -16.14 -14.75
CA LEU A 154 -4.33 -15.90 -14.26
C LEU A 154 -3.92 -16.76 -13.05
N CYS A 155 -4.83 -17.57 -12.50
CA CYS A 155 -4.59 -18.34 -11.28
C CYS A 155 -4.63 -19.86 -11.51
N VAL A 156 -5.20 -20.29 -12.64
CA VAL A 156 -5.20 -21.71 -13.04
C VAL A 156 -3.76 -22.14 -13.39
N PRO A 157 -3.32 -23.35 -12.98
CA PRO A 157 -2.01 -23.89 -13.37
C PRO A 157 -1.80 -23.90 -14.88
N GLU A 158 -0.55 -23.75 -15.33
CA GLU A 158 -0.23 -23.63 -16.77
C GLU A 158 -0.74 -24.81 -17.61
N ASP A 159 -0.62 -26.04 -17.10
CA ASP A 159 -1.09 -27.24 -17.79
C ASP A 159 -2.62 -27.22 -17.97
N SER A 160 -3.36 -26.89 -16.91
CA SER A 160 -4.82 -26.74 -16.96
C SER A 160 -5.24 -25.56 -17.83
N SER A 161 -4.48 -24.47 -17.87
CA SER A 161 -4.75 -23.32 -18.74
C SER A 161 -4.65 -23.69 -20.23
N ARG A 162 -3.67 -24.51 -20.60
CA ARG A 162 -3.54 -25.03 -21.98
C ARG A 162 -4.71 -25.93 -22.36
N GLU A 163 -5.14 -26.81 -21.46
CA GLU A 163 -6.29 -27.69 -21.69
C GLU A 163 -7.58 -26.89 -21.88
N LEU A 164 -7.82 -25.87 -21.05
CA LEU A 164 -8.99 -25.00 -21.14
C LEU A 164 -8.97 -24.16 -22.42
N LEU A 165 -7.81 -23.65 -22.82
CA LEU A 165 -7.64 -22.93 -24.08
C LEU A 165 -7.93 -23.84 -25.29
N ALA A 166 -7.43 -25.08 -25.28
CA ALA A 166 -7.71 -26.05 -26.32
C ALA A 166 -9.21 -26.36 -26.40
N ALA A 167 -9.87 -26.57 -25.25
CA ALA A 167 -11.31 -26.80 -25.17
C ALA A 167 -12.16 -25.59 -25.62
N ALA A 168 -11.66 -24.37 -25.42
CA ALA A 168 -12.31 -23.14 -25.87
C ALA A 168 -12.15 -22.88 -27.38
N LEU A 169 -11.17 -23.52 -28.03
CA LEU A 169 -10.91 -23.41 -29.46
C LEU A 169 -11.47 -24.59 -30.28
N ASP A 170 -12.19 -25.51 -29.63
CA ASP A 170 -12.83 -26.65 -30.28
C ASP A 170 -13.98 -26.21 -31.20
N VAL A 171 -14.41 -27.10 -32.11
CA VAL A 171 -15.49 -26.84 -33.09
C VAL A 171 -16.82 -26.55 -32.39
N GLU A 172 -17.06 -27.20 -31.25
CA GLU A 172 -18.20 -26.94 -30.36
C GLU A 172 -17.66 -26.59 -28.96
N PRO A 173 -17.30 -25.31 -28.72
CA PRO A 173 -16.62 -24.92 -27.50
C PRO A 173 -17.58 -25.00 -26.32
N LYS A 174 -17.30 -25.92 -25.39
CA LYS A 174 -18.03 -26.05 -24.13
C LYS A 174 -17.51 -25.07 -23.07
N VAL A 175 -16.26 -24.65 -23.21
CA VAL A 175 -15.60 -23.70 -22.32
C VAL A 175 -15.37 -22.38 -23.05
N ALA A 176 -15.49 -21.27 -22.35
CA ALA A 176 -15.18 -19.94 -22.87
C ALA A 176 -14.39 -19.13 -21.84
N LEU A 177 -13.61 -18.17 -22.36
CA LEU A 177 -13.03 -17.12 -21.54
C LEU A 177 -14.06 -15.97 -21.44
N VAL A 178 -14.60 -15.76 -20.24
CA VAL A 178 -15.56 -14.69 -19.96
C VAL A 178 -14.90 -13.59 -19.14
N HIS A 179 -15.38 -12.36 -19.31
CA HIS A 179 -14.93 -11.22 -18.52
C HIS A 179 -16.09 -10.84 -17.59
N LEU A 180 -15.81 -10.85 -16.29
CA LEU A 180 -16.80 -10.57 -15.24
C LEU A 180 -16.17 -9.67 -14.19
N THR A 181 -16.95 -8.80 -13.59
CA THR A 181 -16.55 -8.17 -12.33
C THR A 181 -16.44 -9.22 -11.22
N LEU A 182 -15.72 -8.90 -10.15
CA LEU A 182 -15.59 -9.83 -9.02
C LEU A 182 -16.94 -10.12 -8.35
N ALA A 183 -17.84 -9.13 -8.29
CA ALA A 183 -19.18 -9.29 -7.76
C ALA A 183 -19.99 -10.29 -8.60
N GLU A 184 -20.03 -10.10 -9.92
CA GLU A 184 -20.73 -11.01 -10.83
C GLU A 184 -20.16 -12.43 -10.75
N ALA A 185 -18.83 -12.58 -10.74
CA ALA A 185 -18.19 -13.88 -10.63
C ALA A 185 -18.50 -14.59 -9.30
N LEU A 186 -18.61 -13.85 -8.19
CA LEU A 186 -18.94 -14.41 -6.88
C LEU A 186 -20.39 -14.88 -6.74
N ASP A 187 -21.28 -14.38 -7.60
CA ASP A 187 -22.69 -14.78 -7.70
C ASP A 187 -22.92 -15.98 -8.63
N GLN A 188 -21.90 -16.40 -9.41
CA GLN A 188 -21.97 -17.61 -10.24
C GLN A 188 -21.63 -18.89 -9.47
N ALA A 189 -21.93 -20.03 -10.07
CA ALA A 189 -21.46 -21.33 -9.60
C ALA A 189 -19.95 -21.46 -9.86
N TRP A 190 -19.24 -22.11 -8.94
CA TRP A 190 -17.81 -22.43 -9.08
C TRP A 190 -17.62 -23.95 -9.02
N ASP A 191 -16.81 -24.50 -9.92
CA ASP A 191 -16.44 -25.93 -9.90
C ASP A 191 -15.81 -26.31 -8.55
N ARG A 192 -14.94 -25.42 -8.04
CA ARG A 192 -14.24 -25.63 -6.77
C ARG A 192 -14.37 -24.42 -5.86
N SER A 193 -14.91 -24.67 -4.67
CA SER A 193 -15.03 -23.65 -3.63
C SER A 193 -13.68 -23.11 -3.13
N VAL A 194 -12.62 -23.91 -3.23
CA VAL A 194 -11.25 -23.48 -2.87
C VAL A 194 -10.74 -22.38 -3.79
N ASP A 195 -11.12 -22.41 -5.08
CA ASP A 195 -10.68 -21.42 -6.06
C ASP A 195 -11.47 -20.12 -5.92
N ARG A 196 -12.72 -20.19 -5.44
CA ARG A 196 -13.56 -19.03 -5.11
C ARG A 196 -13.06 -18.27 -3.88
N LEU A 197 -12.50 -18.98 -2.89
CA LEU A 197 -12.24 -18.45 -1.56
C LEU A 197 -11.29 -17.22 -1.53
N PRO A 198 -10.17 -17.19 -2.28
CA PRO A 198 -9.29 -16.02 -2.33
C PRO A 198 -10.01 -14.75 -2.82
N PHE A 199 -10.83 -14.89 -3.86
CA PHE A 199 -11.61 -13.80 -4.44
C PHE A 199 -12.68 -13.29 -3.48
N HIS A 200 -13.39 -14.19 -2.81
CA HIS A 200 -14.38 -13.82 -1.81
C HIS A 200 -13.74 -13.05 -0.63
N ARG A 201 -12.58 -13.50 -0.16
CA ARG A 201 -11.81 -12.79 0.89
C ARG A 201 -11.35 -11.41 0.44
N ALA A 202 -10.83 -11.30 -0.78
CA ALA A 202 -10.41 -10.02 -1.35
C ALA A 202 -11.60 -9.04 -1.47
N TYR A 203 -12.75 -9.53 -1.95
CA TYR A 203 -13.97 -8.74 -2.06
C TYR A 203 -14.49 -8.23 -0.71
N LEU A 204 -14.55 -9.11 0.31
CA LEU A 204 -14.95 -8.72 1.67
C LEU A 204 -13.98 -7.71 2.30
N ALA A 205 -12.67 -7.91 2.12
CA ALA A 205 -11.66 -6.98 2.62
C ALA A 205 -11.80 -5.59 1.99
N ALA A 206 -12.08 -5.52 0.68
CA ALA A 206 -12.32 -4.27 0.00
C ALA A 206 -13.61 -3.57 0.48
N LEU A 207 -14.69 -4.31 0.69
CA LEU A 207 -15.95 -3.78 1.23
C LEU A 207 -15.76 -3.20 2.64
N LEU A 208 -15.03 -3.92 3.51
CA LEU A 208 -14.73 -3.45 4.87
C LEU A 208 -13.86 -2.19 4.84
N HIS A 209 -12.86 -2.14 3.96
CA HIS A 209 -12.02 -0.96 3.81
C HIS A 209 -12.82 0.25 3.32
N GLU A 210 -13.71 0.08 2.33
CA GLU A 210 -14.58 1.14 1.85
C GLU A 210 -15.56 1.64 2.91
N SER A 211 -16.12 0.76 3.74
CA SER A 211 -17.02 1.16 4.81
C SER A 211 -16.31 1.99 5.89
N LEU A 212 -15.07 1.64 6.23
CA LEU A 212 -14.23 2.41 7.15
C LEU A 212 -13.84 3.77 6.56
N LEU A 213 -13.41 3.81 5.30
CA LEU A 213 -13.05 5.06 4.62
C LEU A 213 -14.25 5.98 4.42
N ALA A 214 -15.46 5.44 4.24
CA ALA A 214 -16.66 6.25 4.09
C ALA A 214 -16.89 7.15 5.32
N VAL A 215 -16.67 6.63 6.53
CA VAL A 215 -16.76 7.39 7.78
C VAL A 215 -15.72 8.50 7.80
N SER A 216 -14.45 8.18 7.54
CA SER A 216 -13.38 9.20 7.55
C SER A 216 -13.55 10.26 6.46
N ARG A 217 -14.10 9.90 5.29
CA ARG A 217 -14.45 10.87 4.23
C ARG A 217 -15.57 11.81 4.68
N GLN A 218 -16.59 11.27 5.33
CA GLN A 218 -17.70 12.05 5.86
C GLN A 218 -17.25 12.99 6.98
N GLU A 219 -16.43 12.51 7.92
CA GLU A 219 -15.82 13.32 8.97
C GLU A 219 -14.98 14.46 8.37
N ALA A 220 -14.17 14.19 7.35
CA ALA A 220 -13.36 15.20 6.67
C ALA A 220 -14.21 16.29 6.01
N ILE A 221 -15.36 15.94 5.43
CA ILE A 221 -16.33 16.90 4.88
C ILE A 221 -16.94 17.74 6.01
N GLU A 222 -17.41 17.10 7.08
CA GLU A 222 -18.02 17.79 8.22
C GLU A 222 -17.05 18.75 8.93
N PHE A 223 -15.78 18.38 9.08
CA PHE A 223 -14.75 19.27 9.62
C PHE A 223 -14.38 20.41 8.66
N ALA A 224 -14.44 20.19 7.35
CA ALA A 224 -14.23 21.25 6.36
C ALA A 224 -15.41 22.23 6.28
N GLU A 225 -16.62 21.80 6.64
CA GLU A 225 -17.84 22.60 6.63
C GLU A 225 -18.05 23.47 7.87
N ILE A 226 -17.24 23.36 8.93
CA ILE A 226 -17.30 24.29 10.09
C ILE A 226 -16.64 25.61 9.67
N PRO A 227 -17.39 26.69 9.35
CA PRO A 227 -16.79 27.96 9.04
C PRO A 227 -16.29 28.58 10.35
N ALA A 228 -15.05 29.08 10.34
CA ALA A 228 -14.42 29.78 11.47
C ALA A 228 -15.17 31.06 11.93
N ASP A 229 -16.28 31.41 11.28
CA ASP A 229 -16.95 32.70 11.40
C ASP A 229 -18.06 32.76 12.48
N ARG A 230 -18.20 31.72 13.32
CA ARG A 230 -19.18 31.72 14.43
C ARG A 230 -18.62 32.05 15.82
N ALA A 231 -17.34 32.43 15.94
CA ALA A 231 -16.75 32.78 17.24
C ALA A 231 -16.17 34.20 17.34
N GLY A 232 -16.35 35.06 16.33
CA GLY A 232 -15.66 36.36 16.24
C GLY A 232 -16.52 37.57 15.91
N GLY A 233 -17.81 37.59 16.28
CA GLY A 233 -18.71 38.73 16.03
C GLY A 233 -18.73 39.75 17.16
N GLY A 234 -17.58 40.36 17.49
CA GLY A 234 -17.54 41.57 18.31
C GLY A 234 -18.22 42.72 17.57
N ARG A 235 -19.42 43.10 18.02
CA ARG A 235 -20.07 44.34 17.59
C ARG A 235 -19.38 45.51 18.26
N ASP A 236 -18.40 46.09 17.57
CA ASP A 236 -18.04 47.48 17.76
C ASP A 236 -19.14 48.33 17.13
N SER A 237 -19.99 48.91 17.99
CA SER A 237 -20.88 50.01 17.60
C SER A 237 -20.26 51.32 18.06
N ASP A 238 -19.53 51.97 17.15
CA ASP A 238 -19.23 53.39 17.23
C ASP A 238 -20.51 54.20 16.99
N GLY A 239 -20.88 55.00 17.98
CA GLY A 239 -22.01 55.92 17.94
C GLY A 239 -21.80 57.03 18.96
N SER A 240 -21.30 58.16 18.47
CA SER A 240 -20.90 59.35 19.21
C SER A 240 -22.02 59.94 20.08
N GLY A 241 -21.69 60.39 21.29
CA GLY A 241 -22.57 61.15 22.18
C GLY A 241 -21.80 61.86 23.29
N SER A 242 -21.61 63.17 23.10
CA SER A 242 -20.95 64.13 23.97
C SER A 242 -21.51 64.16 25.40
N GLY A 243 -20.65 64.29 26.41
CA GLY A 243 -21.08 64.50 27.79
C GLY A 243 -19.93 64.73 28.76
N SER A 244 -19.66 66.00 29.03
CA SER A 244 -18.82 66.53 30.10
C SER A 244 -19.14 65.98 31.50
N GLY A 245 -18.14 65.68 32.31
CA GLY A 245 -18.32 65.35 33.72
C GLY A 245 -17.01 65.04 34.43
N SER A 246 -16.66 65.91 35.36
CA SER A 246 -15.45 65.97 36.18
C SER A 246 -15.39 64.96 37.33
N ASP A 247 -14.15 64.74 37.78
CA ASP A 247 -13.73 64.55 39.18
C ASP A 247 -13.55 63.12 39.75
N GLY A 248 -12.42 62.96 40.47
CA GLY A 248 -12.32 62.13 41.67
C GLY A 248 -11.91 60.66 41.56
N GLY A 249 -10.80 60.31 42.22
CA GLY A 249 -10.81 59.13 43.11
C GLY A 249 -9.83 57.99 42.82
N ARG A 250 -8.81 57.89 43.67
CA ARG A 250 -7.97 56.70 43.91
C ARG A 250 -8.80 55.53 44.49
N SER A 251 -8.48 54.27 44.16
CA SER A 251 -8.32 53.16 45.12
C SER A 251 -8.09 51.78 44.48
N SER A 252 -6.93 51.19 44.78
CA SER A 252 -6.68 49.85 45.36
C SER A 252 -7.68 48.68 45.19
N GLY A 253 -7.26 47.64 44.43
CA GLY A 253 -7.47 46.18 44.63
C GLY A 253 -8.89 45.59 44.72
N PRO A 254 -9.08 44.26 44.85
CA PRO A 254 -8.16 43.12 44.70
C PRO A 254 -8.64 42.04 43.69
N SER A 255 -7.77 41.07 43.39
CA SER A 255 -8.10 39.81 42.70
C SER A 255 -9.18 38.98 43.42
N PRO A 256 -9.92 38.13 42.68
CA PRO A 256 -10.38 36.87 43.23
C PRO A 256 -9.91 35.64 42.44
N ARG A 257 -9.64 34.61 43.23
CA ARG A 257 -9.23 33.25 42.88
C ARG A 257 -10.39 32.41 42.32
N ARG A 258 -9.99 31.44 41.48
CA ARG A 258 -10.48 30.04 41.36
C ARG A 258 -11.98 29.78 41.16
N ARG A 259 -12.28 28.94 40.15
CA ARG A 259 -13.07 27.70 40.34
C ARG A 259 -12.76 26.68 39.23
N ARG A 260 -12.36 25.48 39.65
CA ARG A 260 -12.46 24.22 38.89
C ARG A 260 -13.91 23.72 38.97
N PRO A 261 -14.33 22.93 37.97
CA PRO A 261 -15.03 21.65 38.20
C PRO A 261 -14.23 20.52 37.48
N GLY A 262 -13.95 19.31 37.99
CA GLY A 262 -14.78 18.39 38.76
C GLY A 262 -15.94 17.92 37.87
N GLY A 263 -15.87 16.81 37.11
CA GLY A 263 -15.66 15.43 37.55
C GLY A 263 -17.01 14.70 37.56
N GLY A 264 -17.09 13.54 36.87
CA GLY A 264 -18.25 12.62 36.83
C GLY A 264 -19.08 12.76 35.55
N LEU A 265 -19.42 11.71 34.80
CA LEU A 265 -19.44 10.26 35.01
C LEU A 265 -18.84 9.53 33.81
#